data_AF-A0A512HAW6-F1
#
_entry.id   AF-A0A512HAW6-F1
#
_cell.length_a   1.000
_cell.length_b   1.000
_cell.length_c   1.000
_cell.angle_alpha   90.00
_cell.angle_beta   90.00
_cell.angle_gamma   90.00
#
_symmetry.space_group_name_H-M   'P 1'
#
loop_
_entity.id
_entity.type
_entity.pdbx_description
1 polymer ?
#
loop_
_entity_poly.entity_id
_entity_poly.type
_entity_poly.pdbx_seq_one_letter_code
_entity_poly.pdbx_strand_id
1 'polypeptide(L)'
;MIDGVRISHDYHDKIRDRLKKLDITFDERMACVVFLSEICRSLKYESYDCGKDVDEISSILGIEISEARKIIEILENVHAITVIKRGQTKVITVNPEGAYRGDLNHHAEVMDRYKTEVVPLRPDLRPAS
;
A
#
# COMPACT_ATOMS: atom_id res chain seq x y z
N MET A 1 -22.97 9.89 -12.61
CA MET A 1 -22.26 10.30 -11.37
C MET A 1 -21.19 9.24 -11.16
N ILE A 2 -19.94 9.65 -10.96
CA ILE A 2 -18.73 8.86 -11.22
C ILE A 2 -18.66 7.67 -10.25
N ASP A 3 -18.65 6.44 -10.77
CA ASP A 3 -18.46 5.20 -9.99
C ASP A 3 -17.01 5.10 -9.51
N GLY A 4 -16.65 5.95 -8.55
CA GLY A 4 -15.40 5.89 -7.82
C GLY A 4 -15.42 4.71 -6.86
N VAL A 5 -14.98 3.54 -7.33
CA VAL A 5 -14.87 2.38 -6.46
C VAL A 5 -13.78 2.61 -5.42
N ARG A 6 -14.17 2.39 -4.14
CA ARG A 6 -13.38 2.43 -2.89
C ARG A 6 -12.43 1.22 -2.81
N ILE A 7 -11.30 1.32 -2.09
CA ILE A 7 -10.41 0.17 -1.85
C ILE A 7 -11.33 -0.82 -1.19
N SER A 8 -11.55 -1.96 -1.84
CA SER A 8 -12.52 -2.94 -1.40
C SER A 8 -12.21 -3.26 0.06
N HIS A 9 -13.24 -3.34 0.90
CA HIS A 9 -13.05 -3.79 2.29
C HIS A 9 -12.23 -5.09 2.33
N ASP A 10 -12.39 -5.94 1.31
CA ASP A 10 -11.61 -7.15 1.03
C ASP A 10 -10.09 -6.93 1.06
N TYR A 11 -9.58 -5.79 0.61
CA TYR A 11 -8.16 -5.48 0.70
C TYR A 11 -7.69 -5.34 2.14
N HIS A 12 -8.37 -4.45 2.87
CA HIS A 12 -8.03 -4.18 4.25
C HIS A 12 -8.18 -5.45 5.09
N ASP A 13 -9.18 -6.29 4.79
CA ASP A 13 -9.39 -7.56 5.46
C ASP A 13 -8.29 -8.58 5.12
N LYS A 14 -7.88 -8.71 3.86
CA LYS A 14 -6.73 -9.55 3.47
C LYS A 14 -5.44 -9.10 4.16
N ILE A 15 -5.15 -7.80 4.19
CA ILE A 15 -3.95 -7.30 4.87
C ILE A 15 -4.05 -7.52 6.38
N ARG A 16 -5.21 -7.29 7.00
CA ARG A 16 -5.42 -7.63 8.42
C ARG A 16 -5.15 -9.11 8.69
N ASP A 17 -5.60 -10.01 7.81
CA ASP A 17 -5.37 -11.44 7.96
C ASP A 17 -3.90 -11.84 7.79
N ARG A 18 -3.14 -11.14 6.93
CA ARG A 18 -1.68 -11.31 6.85
C ARG A 18 -0.98 -10.77 8.09
N LEU A 19 -1.35 -9.59 8.57
CA LEU A 19 -0.80 -8.99 9.80
C LEU A 19 -1.09 -9.85 11.04
N LYS A 20 -2.23 -10.54 11.09
CA LYS A 20 -2.57 -11.49 12.18
C LYS A 20 -1.61 -12.69 12.26
N LYS A 21 -0.94 -13.05 11.17
CA LYS A 21 0.00 -14.17 11.11
C LYS A 21 1.41 -13.81 11.56
N LEU A 22 1.68 -12.52 11.77
CA LEU A 22 2.97 -12.03 12.27
C LEU A 22 3.00 -12.09 13.80
N ASP A 23 4.19 -12.31 14.35
CA ASP A 23 4.49 -12.19 15.78
C ASP A 23 4.76 -10.71 16.12
N ILE A 24 3.67 -9.93 16.17
CA ILE A 24 3.67 -8.51 16.52
C ILE A 24 2.56 -8.22 17.53
N THR A 25 2.73 -7.14 18.29
CA THR A 25 1.74 -6.70 19.28
C THR A 25 0.44 -6.22 18.61
N PHE A 26 -0.63 -6.14 19.41
CA PHE A 26 -1.89 -5.58 18.95
C PHE A 26 -1.74 -4.11 18.52
N ASP A 27 -0.95 -3.33 19.27
CA ASP A 27 -0.75 -1.90 18.99
C ASP A 27 0.01 -1.71 17.67
N GLU A 28 1.07 -2.47 17.41
CA GLU A 28 1.78 -2.45 16.12
C GLU A 28 0.86 -2.83 14.96
N ARG A 29 0.00 -3.84 15.16
CA ARG A 29 -0.98 -4.25 14.15
C ARG A 29 -1.99 -3.14 13.87
N MET A 30 -2.50 -2.47 14.90
CA MET A 30 -3.44 -1.37 14.74
C MET A 30 -2.79 -0.15 14.10
N ALA A 31 -1.54 0.16 14.48
CA ALA A 31 -0.75 1.20 13.83
C ALA A 31 -0.58 0.92 12.33
N CYS A 32 -0.28 -0.32 11.94
CA CYS A 32 -0.22 -0.72 10.53
C CYS A 32 -1.55 -0.51 9.79
N VAL A 33 -2.68 -0.85 10.40
CA VAL A 33 -4.01 -0.67 9.80
C VAL A 33 -4.33 0.82 9.60
N VAL A 34 -4.05 1.65 10.60
CA VAL A 34 -4.26 3.10 10.53
C VAL A 34 -3.36 3.74 9.48
N PHE A 35 -2.07 3.40 9.48
CA PHE A 35 -1.09 3.92 8.53
C PHE A 35 -1.44 3.53 7.09
N LEU A 36 -1.83 2.26 6.87
CA LEU A 36 -2.30 1.80 5.56
C LEU A 36 -3.55 2.55 5.11
N SER A 37 -4.51 2.81 6.01
CA SER A 37 -5.70 3.60 5.68
C SER A 37 -5.34 5.01 5.21
N GLU A 38 -4.33 5.64 5.82
CA GLU A 38 -3.86 6.98 5.45
C GLU A 38 -3.13 6.98 4.10
N ILE A 39 -2.27 5.99 3.83
CA ILE A 39 -1.67 5.77 2.49
C ILE A 39 -2.77 5.66 1.43
N CYS A 40 -3.75 4.80 1.69
CA CYS A 40 -4.88 4.53 0.83
C CYS A 40 -5.77 5.75 0.57
N ARG A 41 -5.89 6.65 1.55
CA ARG A 41 -6.61 7.92 1.43
C ARG A 41 -5.82 8.96 0.62
N SER A 42 -4.50 8.85 0.66
CA SER A 42 -3.57 9.77 0.01
C SER A 42 -3.13 9.31 -1.38
N LEU A 43 -3.77 8.30 -1.97
CA LEU A 43 -3.47 7.86 -3.34
C LEU A 43 -3.72 8.98 -4.36
N LYS A 44 -2.84 9.07 -5.36
CA LYS A 44 -3.02 9.96 -6.52
C LYS A 44 -4.17 9.47 -7.39
N TYR A 45 -4.76 10.38 -8.16
CA TYR A 45 -5.83 10.05 -9.11
C TYR A 45 -5.36 8.97 -10.10
N GLU A 46 -6.18 7.93 -10.29
CA GLU A 46 -5.92 6.79 -11.19
C GLU A 46 -4.54 6.11 -11.00
N SER A 47 -4.03 6.10 -9.77
CA SER A 47 -2.72 5.52 -9.44
C SER A 47 -2.76 4.80 -8.10
N TYR A 48 -1.89 3.81 -7.94
CA TYR A 48 -1.59 3.19 -6.64
C TYR A 48 -0.47 3.90 -5.89
N ASP A 49 0.13 4.94 -6.47
CA ASP A 49 1.13 5.74 -5.78
C ASP A 49 0.45 6.64 -4.75
N CYS A 50 0.96 6.58 -3.53
CA CYS A 50 0.68 7.58 -2.51
C CYS A 50 1.21 8.94 -2.96
N GLY A 51 0.38 9.96 -2.81
CA GLY A 51 0.74 11.37 -2.98
C GLY A 51 1.52 11.95 -1.81
N LYS A 52 1.76 11.15 -0.76
CA LYS A 52 2.48 11.55 0.45
C LYS A 52 3.65 10.63 0.74
N ASP A 53 4.74 11.21 1.22
CA ASP A 53 5.86 10.44 1.76
C ASP A 53 5.62 9.98 3.21
N VAL A 54 6.57 9.23 3.75
CA VAL A 54 6.47 8.67 5.11
C VAL A 54 6.46 9.78 6.16
N ASP A 55 7.23 10.86 5.96
CA ASP A 55 7.37 11.95 6.93
C ASP A 55 6.07 12.76 7.01
N GLU A 56 5.40 12.99 5.87
CA GLU A 56 4.08 13.61 5.81
C GLU A 56 3.02 12.76 6.51
N ILE A 57 2.97 11.44 6.24
CA ILE A 57 2.00 10.55 6.89
C ILE A 57 2.25 10.45 8.39
N SER A 58 3.52 10.36 8.81
CA SER A 58 3.92 10.38 10.22
C SER A 58 3.40 11.63 10.92
N SER A 59 3.55 12.79 10.27
CA SER A 59 3.08 14.08 10.79
C SER A 59 1.55 14.14 10.89
N ILE A 60 0.82 13.59 9.91
CA ILE A 60 -0.65 13.54 9.91
C ILE A 60 -1.18 12.67 11.05
N LEU A 61 -0.54 11.54 11.30
CA LEU A 61 -0.97 10.57 12.31
C LEU A 61 -0.45 10.90 13.71
N GLY A 62 0.47 11.86 13.83
CA GLY A 62 1.08 12.24 15.10
C GLY A 62 1.94 11.14 15.70
N ILE A 63 2.60 10.33 14.86
CA ILE A 63 3.51 9.26 15.29
C ILE A 63 4.96 9.62 14.98
N GLU A 64 5.89 9.04 15.73
CA GLU A 64 7.32 9.26 15.53
C GLU A 64 7.80 8.64 14.21
N ILE A 65 8.73 9.33 13.53
CA ILE A 65 9.19 8.87 12.21
C ILE A 65 9.90 7.51 12.27
N SER A 66 10.55 7.18 13.39
CA SER A 66 11.14 5.86 13.61
C SER A 66 10.08 4.76 13.69
N GLU A 67 8.92 5.07 14.25
CA GLU A 67 7.79 4.14 14.33
C GLU A 67 7.13 3.99 12.96
N ALA A 68 6.91 5.10 12.24
CA ALA A 68 6.41 5.08 10.87
C ALA A 68 7.29 4.22 9.93
N ARG A 69 8.62 4.28 10.07
CA ARG A 69 9.55 3.43 9.28
C ARG A 69 9.38 1.95 9.59
N LYS A 70 9.23 1.56 10.85
CA LYS A 70 8.92 0.18 11.25
C LYS A 70 7.59 -0.29 10.67
N ILE A 71 6.57 0.57 10.70
CA ILE A 71 5.25 0.27 10.12
C ILE A 71 5.37 0.04 8.61
N ILE A 72 6.13 0.88 7.88
CA ILE A 72 6.40 0.69 6.46
C ILE A 72 7.07 -0.66 6.19
N GLU A 73 8.08 -1.05 6.98
CA GLU A 73 8.76 -2.34 6.85
C GLU A 73 7.78 -3.52 7.05
N ILE A 74 6.90 -3.44 8.05
CA ILE A 74 5.87 -4.46 8.29
C ILE A 74 4.88 -4.52 7.11
N LEU A 75 4.44 -3.37 6.60
CA LEU A 75 3.51 -3.30 5.47
C LEU A 75 4.13 -3.81 4.16
N GLU A 76 5.43 -3.59 3.93
CA GLU A 76 6.16 -4.21 2.82
C GLU A 76 6.28 -5.73 2.98
N ASN A 77 6.57 -6.21 4.20
CA ASN A 77 6.70 -7.65 4.49
C ASN A 77 5.40 -8.43 4.24
N VAL A 78 4.23 -7.83 4.53
CA VAL A 78 2.93 -8.46 4.22
C VAL A 78 2.43 -8.17 2.80
N HIS A 79 3.28 -7.59 1.96
CA HIS A 79 2.98 -7.20 0.58
C HIS A 79 1.74 -6.30 0.46
N ALA A 80 1.51 -5.40 1.43
CA ALA A 80 0.48 -4.37 1.34
C ALA A 80 0.96 -3.21 0.46
N ILE A 81 2.22 -2.83 0.60
CA ILE A 81 2.82 -1.71 -0.13
C ILE A 81 4.18 -2.11 -0.67
N THR A 82 4.73 -1.21 -1.48
CA THR A 82 6.10 -1.25 -1.94
C THR A 82 6.65 0.16 -1.87
N VAL A 83 7.85 0.34 -1.33
CA VAL A 83 8.53 1.63 -1.38
C VAL A 83 9.61 1.58 -2.46
N ILE A 84 9.45 2.38 -3.50
CA ILE A 84 10.39 2.45 -4.62
C ILE A 84 11.07 3.81 -4.68
N LYS A 85 12.37 3.80 -4.98
CA LYS A 85 13.13 5.04 -5.23
C LYS A 85 12.92 5.47 -6.68
N ARG A 86 12.30 6.63 -6.90
CA ARG A 86 12.10 7.26 -8.22
C ARG A 86 12.97 8.53 -8.27
N GLY A 87 14.19 8.40 -8.79
CA GLY A 87 15.17 9.50 -8.74
C GLY A 87 15.65 9.75 -7.32
N GLN A 88 15.42 10.96 -6.77
CA GLN A 88 15.78 11.31 -5.40
C GLN A 88 14.66 11.04 -4.39
N THR A 89 13.43 10.79 -4.84
CA THR A 89 12.28 10.61 -3.95
C THR A 89 11.97 9.13 -3.73
N LYS A 90 11.44 8.80 -2.56
CA LYS A 90 10.83 7.49 -2.27
C LYS A 90 9.33 7.62 -2.46
N VAL A 91 8.75 6.73 -3.25
CA VAL A 91 7.32 6.68 -3.52
C VAL A 91 6.77 5.41 -2.90
N ILE A 92 5.71 5.55 -2.11
CA ILE A 92 4.95 4.43 -1.55
C ILE A 92 3.89 4.05 -2.58
N THR A 93 3.89 2.81 -3.05
CA THR A 93 2.90 2.28 -3.98
C THR A 93 2.13 1.16 -3.30
N VAL A 94 0.79 1.22 -3.30
CA VAL A 94 -0.05 0.13 -2.79
C VAL A 94 0.06 -1.07 -3.74
N ASN A 95 0.25 -2.28 -3.20
CA ASN A 95 0.23 -3.48 -4.00
C ASN A 95 -1.24 -3.84 -4.35
N PRO A 96 -1.61 -3.87 -5.63
CA PRO A 96 -2.97 -4.20 -6.05
C PRO A 96 -3.33 -5.68 -5.89
N GLU A 97 -2.37 -6.58 -5.62
CA GLU A 97 -2.68 -7.99 -5.30
C GLU A 97 -3.41 -8.12 -3.96
N GLY A 98 -4.74 -8.01 -4.06
CA GLY A 98 -5.67 -7.97 -2.95
C GLY A 98 -6.33 -6.61 -2.78
N ALA A 99 -5.77 -5.52 -3.34
CA ALA A 99 -6.29 -4.16 -3.27
C ALA A 99 -7.09 -3.78 -4.50
N TYR A 100 -8.43 -3.80 -4.42
CA TYR A 100 -9.24 -3.39 -5.55
C TYR A 100 -9.85 -2.00 -5.34
N ARG A 101 -9.41 -0.99 -6.12
CA ARG A 101 -10.14 0.26 -6.42
C ARG A 101 -10.26 0.38 -7.93
N GLY A 102 -11.48 0.53 -8.46
CA GLY A 102 -11.72 0.96 -9.83
C GLY A 102 -12.90 0.28 -10.53
N ASP A 103 -13.07 0.58 -11.81
CA ASP A 103 -13.91 -0.17 -12.75
C ASP A 103 -13.18 -1.46 -13.17
N LEU A 104 -13.89 -2.59 -13.14
CA LEU A 104 -13.32 -3.92 -13.44
C LEU A 104 -12.78 -3.97 -14.87
N ASN A 105 -13.35 -3.15 -15.75
CA ASN A 105 -12.91 -3.03 -17.15
C ASN A 105 -11.48 -2.47 -17.27
N HIS A 106 -11.01 -1.68 -16.30
CA HIS A 106 -9.67 -1.10 -16.28
C HIS A 106 -8.69 -1.86 -15.37
N HIS A 107 -9.14 -2.93 -14.71
CA HIS A 107 -8.32 -3.73 -13.80
C HIS A 107 -7.09 -4.31 -14.49
N ALA A 108 -7.26 -4.85 -15.70
CA ALA A 108 -6.17 -5.42 -16.48
C ALA A 108 -5.12 -4.36 -16.83
N GLU A 109 -5.55 -3.18 -17.28
CA GLU A 109 -4.64 -2.08 -17.64
C GLU A 109 -3.83 -1.58 -16.43
N VAL A 110 -4.51 -1.41 -15.30
CA VAL A 110 -3.89 -0.90 -14.08
C VAL A 110 -2.93 -1.94 -13.47
N MET A 111 -3.28 -3.23 -13.51
CA MET A 111 -2.38 -4.33 -13.17
C MET A 111 -1.18 -4.42 -14.11
N ASP A 112 -1.38 -4.23 -15.42
CA ASP A 112 -0.30 -4.22 -16.40
C ASP A 112 0.66 -3.05 -16.19
N ARG A 113 0.14 -1.87 -15.83
CA ARG A 113 0.96 -0.72 -15.44
C ARG A 113 1.78 -1.00 -14.19
N TYR A 114 1.17 -1.57 -13.14
CA TYR A 114 1.89 -1.98 -11.93
C TYR A 114 2.98 -3.02 -12.24
N LYS A 115 2.66 -4.05 -13.02
CA LYS A 115 3.62 -5.07 -13.46
C LYS A 115 4.75 -4.48 -14.29
N THR A 116 4.49 -3.44 -15.07
CA THR A 116 5.51 -2.79 -15.91
C THR A 116 6.41 -1.87 -15.09
N GLU A 117 5.85 -1.12 -14.14
CA GLU A 117 6.58 -0.07 -13.42
C GLU A 117 7.23 -0.55 -12.12
N VAL A 118 6.65 -1.54 -11.43
CA VAL A 118 7.03 -1.89 -10.05
C VAL A 118 7.72 -3.26 -9.98
N VAL A 119 7.19 -4.28 -10.65
CA VAL A 119 7.73 -5.66 -10.58
C VAL A 119 9.19 -5.77 -11.08
N PRO A 120 9.66 -5.03 -12.12
CA PRO A 120 11.07 -5.06 -12.50
C PRO A 120 12.00 -4.54 -11.39
N LEU A 121 11.51 -3.65 -10.53
CA LEU A 121 12.25 -3.10 -9.40
C LEU A 121 12.16 -3.99 -8.15
N ARG A 122 11.13 -4.84 -8.06
CA ARG A 122 10.85 -5.76 -6.95
C ARG A 122 10.39 -7.13 -7.47
N PRO A 123 11.33 -7.97 -7.95
CA PRO A 123 11.01 -9.24 -8.60
C PRO A 123 10.34 -10.26 -7.68
N ASP A 124 10.45 -10.07 -6.37
CA ASP A 124 9.77 -10.81 -5.29
C ASP A 124 8.25 -10.66 -5.32
N LEU A 125 7.72 -9.63 -6.00
CA LEU A 125 6.30 -9.33 -6.12
C LEU A 125 5.65 -9.94 -7.38
N ARG A 126 6.33 -10.86 -8.07
CA ARG A 126 5.72 -11.57 -9.20
C ARG A 126 4.58 -12.47 -8.70
N PRO A 127 3.40 -12.44 -9.33
CA PRO A 127 2.40 -13.47 -9.09
C PRO A 127 3.02 -14.84 -9.37
N ALA A 128 2.73 -15.83 -8.52
CA ALA A 128 3.05 -17.21 -8.86
C ALA A 128 2.30 -17.57 -10.16
N SER A 129 3.05 -17.94 -11.20
CA SER A 129 2.54 -18.38 -12.50
C SER A 129 1.71 -19.66 -12.40
#